data_AF-A0A2G6LG90-F1
#
_entry.id   AF-A0A2G6LG90-F1
#
_cell.length_a   1.000
_cell.length_b   1.000
_cell.length_c   1.000
_cell.angle_alpha   90.00
_cell.angle_beta   90.00
_cell.angle_gamma   90.00
#
_symmetry.space_group_name_H-M   'P 1'
#
loop_
_entity.id
_entity.type
_entity.pdbx_description
1 polymer ?
#
loop_
_entity_poly.entity_id
_entity_poly.type
_entity_poly.pdbx_seq_one_letter_code
_entity_poly.pdbx_strand_id
1 'polypeptide(L)'
;TNRTARYLQNEAANQLTAMTTVFGVGGVFGRSAAKSAAKEGIYEFTDTAGKKYVGQSGNIPNRLKQHVKSRKLDAGTPVKTTEVAGGKTAREIAEHNRIQKITGGVPARHSNVVSNKVDPIGPNRRHLLDE
;
A
#
# COMPACT_ATOMS: atom_id res chain seq x y z
N THR A 1 35.26 18.26 13.11
CA THR A 1 34.71 18.47 11.75
C THR A 1 33.46 17.62 11.60
N ASN A 2 32.30 18.29 11.49
CA ASN A 2 30.95 17.77 11.76
C ASN A 2 30.45 16.67 10.81
N ARG A 3 30.02 15.52 11.35
CA ARG A 3 29.09 14.57 10.68
C ARG A 3 28.01 13.99 11.60
N THR A 4 27.76 14.62 12.75
CA THR A 4 26.76 14.19 13.75
C THR A 4 25.45 14.99 13.73
N ALA A 5 25.19 15.83 12.71
CA ALA A 5 24.11 16.83 12.76
C ALA A 5 23.04 16.75 11.64
N ARG A 6 22.77 15.59 11.02
CA ARG A 6 21.66 15.46 10.04
C ARG A 6 20.70 14.29 10.26
N TYR A 7 20.67 13.71 11.45
CA TYR A 7 19.76 12.62 11.83
C TYR A 7 18.62 13.05 12.77
N LEU A 8 18.49 14.35 13.06
CA LEU A 8 17.50 14.94 13.98
C LEU A 8 16.43 15.77 13.24
N GLN A 9 15.80 15.20 12.22
CA GLN A 9 14.57 15.77 11.63
C GLN A 9 13.49 14.72 11.36
N ASN A 10 13.51 13.63 12.13
CA ASN A 10 12.29 12.85 12.35
C ASN A 10 11.53 13.56 13.48
N GLU A 11 10.56 14.41 13.15
CA GLU A 11 9.36 14.75 13.96
C GLU A 11 8.72 16.07 13.49
N ALA A 12 8.13 16.08 12.30
CA ALA A 12 6.97 16.91 12.01
C ALA A 12 6.27 16.35 10.78
N ALA A 13 5.08 15.81 11.00
CA ALA A 13 3.95 15.82 10.07
C ALA A 13 4.22 15.62 8.57
N ASN A 14 3.87 14.42 8.08
CA ASN A 14 2.87 14.28 7.01
C ASN A 14 2.84 15.41 5.96
N GLN A 15 3.90 15.56 5.18
CA GLN A 15 3.95 16.48 4.03
C GLN A 15 4.92 15.89 3.00
N LEU A 16 4.40 15.40 1.87
CA LEU A 16 4.87 15.70 0.49
C LEU A 16 4.14 14.75 -0.48
N THR A 17 3.12 15.20 -1.22
CA THR A 17 3.15 15.93 -2.50
C THR A 17 3.20 15.01 -3.72
N ALA A 18 2.03 14.77 -4.31
CA ALA A 18 1.87 14.63 -5.75
C ALA A 18 0.67 15.50 -6.16
N MET A 19 0.93 16.80 -6.28
CA MET A 19 0.12 17.70 -7.10
C MET A 19 0.32 17.30 -8.55
N THR A 20 -0.75 16.90 -9.22
CA THR A 20 -0.91 17.15 -10.65
C THR A 20 -2.39 17.45 -10.87
N THR A 21 -2.75 18.70 -10.56
CA THR A 21 -4.01 19.28 -11.02
C THR A 21 -3.64 20.14 -12.23
N VAL A 22 -4.01 19.65 -13.41
CA VAL A 22 -4.04 20.44 -14.64
C VAL A 22 -5.07 21.56 -14.43
N PHE A 23 -4.67 22.80 -14.69
CA PHE A 23 -5.49 23.99 -14.50
C PHE A 23 -6.77 23.93 -15.34
N GLY A 24 -7.92 23.97 -14.66
CA GLY A 24 -9.24 24.26 -15.21
C GLY A 24 -9.92 25.26 -14.29
N VAL A 25 -10.22 26.44 -14.79
CA VAL A 25 -10.77 27.59 -14.06
C VAL A 25 -12.15 27.25 -13.45
N GLY A 26 -12.33 27.43 -12.15
CA GLY A 26 -13.63 27.33 -11.47
C GLY A 26 -13.54 26.64 -10.11
N GLY A 27 -13.65 27.44 -9.03
CA GLY A 27 -13.29 27.02 -7.67
C GLY A 27 -14.19 25.98 -7.03
N VAL A 28 -13.60 25.18 -6.13
CA VAL A 28 -14.05 24.89 -4.75
C VAL A 28 -12.82 24.40 -3.98
N PHE A 29 -12.41 25.08 -2.91
CA PHE A 29 -11.38 24.57 -1.99
C PHE A 29 -11.97 23.45 -1.13
N GLY A 30 -12.11 22.27 -1.73
CA GLY A 30 -12.41 21.04 -0.99
C GLY A 30 -11.21 20.69 -0.12
N ARG A 31 -11.31 20.99 1.18
CA ARG A 31 -10.35 20.52 2.19
C ARG A 31 -10.46 19.00 2.25
N SER A 32 -9.66 18.30 1.43
CA SER A 32 -9.50 16.85 1.48
C SER A 32 -9.04 16.48 2.89
N ALA A 33 -9.98 16.03 3.72
CA ALA A 33 -9.66 15.38 4.98
C ALA A 33 -8.76 14.19 4.64
N ALA A 34 -7.46 14.32 4.92
CA ALA A 34 -6.53 13.23 4.79
C ALA A 34 -7.02 12.12 5.71
N LYS A 35 -7.75 11.15 5.15
CA LYS A 35 -8.21 9.97 5.86
C LYS A 35 -6.97 9.34 6.50
N SER A 36 -6.94 9.30 7.82
CA SER A 36 -5.81 8.77 8.58
C SER A 36 -5.45 7.40 8.02
N ALA A 37 -4.19 7.19 7.66
CA ALA A 37 -3.74 5.93 7.09
C ALA A 37 -4.00 4.80 8.10
N ALA A 38 -4.57 3.69 7.62
CA ALA A 38 -4.88 2.56 8.48
C ALA A 38 -3.60 2.03 9.17
N LYS A 39 -3.68 1.74 10.47
CA LYS A 39 -2.54 1.19 11.24
C LYS A 39 -2.27 -0.27 10.86
N GLU A 40 -3.34 -1.03 10.64
CA GLU A 40 -3.30 -2.42 10.20
C GLU A 40 -4.29 -2.65 9.05
N GLY A 41 -4.06 -3.74 8.31
CA GLY A 41 -4.91 -4.17 7.21
C GLY A 41 -4.11 -4.43 5.94
N ILE A 42 -4.68 -4.04 4.80
CA ILE A 42 -4.03 -4.16 3.49
C ILE A 42 -3.62 -2.79 2.94
N TYR A 43 -2.59 -2.79 2.13
CA TYR A 43 -2.14 -1.61 1.40
C TYR A 43 -1.84 -1.96 -0.05
N GLU A 44 -2.01 -0.99 -0.93
CA GLU A 44 -1.67 -1.11 -2.34
C GLU A 44 -0.98 0.15 -2.87
N PHE A 45 0.00 -0.05 -3.76
CA PHE A 45 0.72 1.02 -4.44
C PHE A 45 1.20 0.56 -5.81
N THR A 46 1.65 1.51 -6.64
CA THR A 46 2.39 1.20 -7.86
C THR A 46 3.87 1.10 -7.50
N ASP A 47 4.51 -0.03 -7.80
CA ASP A 47 5.93 -0.21 -7.51
C ASP A 47 6.84 0.52 -8.51
N THR A 48 8.14 0.46 -8.25
CA THR A 48 9.17 1.10 -9.09
C THR A 48 9.25 0.52 -10.51
N ALA A 49 8.65 -0.64 -10.75
CA ALA A 49 8.53 -1.25 -12.07
C ALA A 49 7.20 -0.90 -12.77
N GLY A 50 6.37 -0.05 -12.16
CA GLY A 50 5.08 0.39 -12.71
C GLY A 50 3.93 -0.59 -12.50
N LYS A 51 4.13 -1.69 -11.77
CA LYS A 51 3.09 -2.70 -11.50
C LYS A 51 2.39 -2.44 -10.17
N LYS A 52 1.15 -2.93 -10.03
CA LYS A 52 0.46 -2.86 -8.74
C LYS A 52 1.05 -3.88 -7.76
N TYR A 53 1.32 -3.44 -6.54
CA TYR A 53 1.67 -4.30 -5.43
C TYR A 53 0.59 -4.20 -4.35
N VAL A 54 0.15 -5.34 -3.85
CA VAL A 54 -0.74 -5.43 -2.69
C VAL A 54 0.02 -6.15 -1.58
N GLY A 55 -0.14 -5.70 -0.34
CA GLY A 55 0.40 -6.41 0.80
C GLY A 55 -0.46 -6.20 2.04
N GLN A 56 -0.19 -7.00 3.07
CA GLN A 56 -0.82 -6.85 4.38
C GLN A 56 0.18 -6.59 5.50
N SER A 57 -0.29 -5.94 6.56
CA SER A 57 0.46 -5.82 7.80
C SER A 57 -0.42 -5.50 9.01
N GLY A 58 0.00 -5.95 10.19
CA GLY A 58 -0.48 -5.41 11.48
C GLY A 58 0.12 -4.03 11.83
N ASN A 59 1.15 -3.59 11.10
CA ASN A 59 1.76 -2.27 11.23
C ASN A 59 2.16 -1.76 9.84
N ILE A 60 1.17 -1.24 9.11
CA ILE A 60 1.32 -0.71 7.76
C ILE A 60 2.39 0.39 7.71
N PRO A 61 2.42 1.39 8.61
CA PRO A 61 3.43 2.46 8.55
C PRO A 61 4.88 1.93 8.58
N ASN A 62 5.18 0.98 9.46
CA ASN A 62 6.52 0.39 9.53
C ASN A 62 6.83 -0.43 8.27
N ARG A 63 5.84 -1.17 7.75
CA ARG A 63 6.00 -1.96 6.53
C ARG A 63 6.28 -1.10 5.30
N LEU A 64 5.61 0.05 5.17
CA LEU A 64 5.87 0.99 4.06
C LEU A 64 7.28 1.58 4.13
N LYS A 65 7.78 1.93 5.33
CA LYS A 65 9.18 2.38 5.50
C LYS A 65 10.19 1.32 5.03
N GLN A 66 9.92 0.03 5.26
CA GLN A 66 10.76 -1.06 4.76
C GLN A 66 10.73 -1.17 3.23
N HIS A 67 9.57 -0.98 2.60
CA HIS A 67 9.46 -0.96 1.13
C HIS A 67 10.20 0.21 0.49
N VAL A 68 10.16 1.38 1.13
CA VAL A 68 10.96 2.55 0.71
C VAL A 68 12.45 2.24 0.83
N LYS A 69 12.89 1.70 1.98
CA LYS A 69 14.29 1.34 2.19
C LYS A 69 14.80 0.28 1.20
N SER A 70 13.95 -0.66 0.80
CA SER A 70 14.29 -1.72 -0.17
C SER A 70 14.07 -1.32 -1.63
N ARG A 71 13.67 -0.06 -1.91
CA ARG A 71 13.38 0.47 -3.25
C ARG A 71 12.27 -0.27 -3.99
N LYS A 72 11.34 -0.89 -3.26
CA LYS A 72 10.11 -1.44 -3.84
C LYS A 72 9.04 -0.35 -4.00
N LEU A 73 9.09 0.68 -3.16
CA LEU A 73 8.20 1.82 -3.15
C LEU A 73 9.04 3.09 -3.20
N ASP A 74 8.81 3.98 -4.16
CA ASP A 74 9.47 5.29 -4.13
C ASP A 74 8.81 6.19 -3.09
N ALA A 75 9.63 6.99 -2.39
CA ALA A 75 9.13 7.98 -1.44
C ALA A 75 8.20 8.98 -2.15
N GLY A 76 7.03 9.25 -1.56
CA GLY A 76 6.01 10.14 -2.14
C GLY A 76 5.02 9.43 -3.09
N THR A 77 5.24 8.16 -3.44
CA THR A 77 4.26 7.38 -4.19
C THR A 77 2.96 7.26 -3.41
N PRO A 78 1.79 7.50 -4.02
CA PRO A 78 0.51 7.37 -3.33
C PRO A 78 0.26 5.91 -2.94
N VAL A 79 -0.02 5.70 -1.66
CA VAL A 79 -0.39 4.39 -1.10
C VAL A 79 -1.84 4.44 -0.68
N LYS A 80 -2.64 3.49 -1.15
CA LYS A 80 -4.00 3.28 -0.63
C LYS A 80 -3.94 2.25 0.48
N THR A 81 -4.51 2.58 1.63
CA THR A 81 -4.63 1.67 2.77
C THR A 81 -6.10 1.35 3.01
N THR A 82 -6.39 0.12 3.39
CA THR A 82 -7.72 -0.33 3.80
C THR A 82 -7.57 -1.06 5.13
N GLU A 83 -8.29 -0.59 6.14
CA GLU A 83 -8.30 -1.20 7.46
C GLU A 83 -8.96 -2.57 7.40
N VAL A 84 -8.33 -3.57 8.03
CA VAL A 84 -8.87 -4.92 8.18
C VAL A 84 -8.56 -5.39 9.59
N ALA A 85 -9.60 -5.37 10.43
CA ALA A 85 -9.60 -5.99 11.75
C ALA A 85 -9.77 -7.52 11.63
N GLY A 86 -9.46 -8.29 12.67
CA GLY A 86 -9.62 -9.75 12.67
C GLY A 86 -8.32 -10.56 12.47
N GLY A 87 -7.16 -9.93 12.67
CA GLY A 87 -5.87 -10.62 12.73
C GLY A 87 -5.31 -11.05 11.38
N LYS A 88 -4.37 -12.00 11.40
CA LYS A 88 -3.57 -12.37 10.22
C LYS A 88 -4.42 -13.03 9.13
N THR A 89 -5.32 -13.94 9.48
CA THR A 89 -6.14 -14.67 8.50
C THR A 89 -7.07 -13.72 7.75
N ALA A 90 -7.80 -12.84 8.44
CA ALA A 90 -8.65 -11.83 7.81
C ALA A 90 -7.86 -10.94 6.83
N ARG A 91 -6.64 -10.55 7.22
CA ARG A 91 -5.74 -9.78 6.35
C ARG A 91 -5.25 -10.55 5.12
N GLU A 92 -4.97 -11.84 5.25
CA GLU A 92 -4.58 -12.70 4.13
C GLU A 92 -5.73 -12.89 3.14
N ILE A 93 -6.95 -13.08 3.63
CA ILE A 93 -8.16 -13.17 2.81
C ILE A 93 -8.39 -11.84 2.08
N ALA A 94 -8.30 -10.71 2.78
CA ALA A 94 -8.45 -9.38 2.18
C ALA A 94 -7.39 -9.08 1.12
N GLU A 95 -6.12 -9.45 1.37
CA GLU A 95 -5.03 -9.31 0.40
C GLU A 95 -5.30 -10.17 -0.84
N HIS A 96 -5.66 -11.44 -0.65
CA HIS A 96 -5.99 -12.35 -1.74
C HIS A 96 -7.12 -11.80 -2.60
N ASN A 97 -8.26 -11.44 -1.99
CA ASN A 97 -9.41 -10.90 -2.70
C ASN A 97 -9.06 -9.62 -3.48
N ARG A 98 -8.18 -8.78 -2.93
CA ARG A 98 -7.74 -7.57 -3.64
C ARG A 98 -6.85 -7.90 -4.85
N ILE A 99 -5.93 -8.87 -4.73
CA ILE A 99 -5.13 -9.34 -5.86
C ILE A 99 -6.05 -9.91 -6.94
N GLN A 100 -6.96 -10.83 -6.59
CA GLN A 100 -7.90 -11.44 -7.54
C GLN A 100 -8.76 -10.40 -8.27
N LYS A 101 -9.18 -9.33 -7.56
CA LYS A 101 -9.91 -8.21 -8.17
C LYS A 101 -9.08 -7.42 -9.18
N ILE A 102 -7.76 -7.31 -8.99
CA ILE A 102 -6.87 -6.62 -9.94
C ILE A 102 -6.52 -7.53 -11.12
N THR A 103 -6.28 -8.81 -10.85
CA THR A 103 -5.83 -9.77 -11.87
C THR A 103 -6.97 -10.40 -12.65
N GLY A 104 -8.23 -10.21 -12.23
CA GLY A 104 -9.40 -10.83 -12.86
C GLY A 104 -9.47 -12.34 -12.60
N GLY A 105 -9.01 -12.82 -11.44
CA GLY A 105 -8.99 -14.24 -11.09
C GLY A 105 -7.72 -14.99 -11.51
N VAL A 106 -6.78 -14.33 -12.18
CA VAL A 106 -5.49 -14.93 -12.55
C VAL A 106 -4.58 -14.97 -11.32
N PRO A 107 -3.93 -16.12 -11.01
CA PRO A 107 -2.98 -16.20 -9.90
C PRO A 107 -1.86 -15.16 -10.02
N ALA A 108 -1.44 -14.57 -8.90
CA ALA A 108 -0.50 -13.46 -8.87
C ALA A 108 0.79 -13.74 -9.67
N ARG A 109 1.33 -14.96 -9.52
CA ARG A 109 2.55 -15.42 -10.21
C ARG A 109 2.43 -15.46 -11.75
N HIS A 110 1.22 -15.56 -12.29
CA HIS A 110 0.95 -15.63 -13.72
C HIS A 110 0.41 -14.31 -14.27
N SER A 111 0.25 -13.29 -13.42
CA SER A 111 -0.29 -12.01 -13.80
C SER A 111 0.84 -11.02 -14.12
N ASN A 112 0.71 -10.28 -15.22
CA ASN A 112 1.62 -9.20 -15.57
C ASN A 112 1.22 -7.85 -14.92
N VAL A 113 0.01 -7.73 -14.37
CA VAL A 113 -0.52 -6.47 -13.81
C VAL A 113 -0.16 -6.25 -12.34
N VAL A 114 0.18 -7.31 -11.62
CA VAL A 114 0.66 -7.24 -10.23
C VAL A 114 2.11 -7.69 -10.10
N SER A 115 2.83 -7.16 -9.10
CA SER A 115 4.19 -7.61 -8.76
C SER A 115 4.24 -8.58 -7.57
N ASN A 116 3.07 -8.95 -7.03
CA ASN A 116 2.96 -10.03 -6.07
C ASN A 116 3.43 -11.35 -6.71
N LYS A 117 4.36 -12.03 -6.04
CA LYS A 117 4.87 -13.34 -6.49
C LYS A 117 3.94 -14.49 -6.09
N VAL A 118 3.16 -14.33 -5.03
CA VAL A 118 2.37 -15.39 -4.41
C VAL A 118 1.04 -14.82 -3.92
N ASP A 119 -0.01 -15.63 -4.03
CA ASP A 119 -1.30 -15.39 -3.40
C ASP A 119 -1.30 -15.94 -1.96
N PRO A 120 -1.69 -15.15 -0.94
CA PRO A 120 -1.71 -15.62 0.45
C PRO A 120 -2.65 -16.81 0.72
N ILE A 121 -3.76 -16.87 -0.04
CA ILE A 121 -4.72 -17.98 -0.01
C ILE A 121 -4.52 -18.84 -1.27
N GLY A 122 -3.78 -19.94 -1.10
CA GLY A 122 -3.59 -20.95 -2.14
C GLY A 122 -4.71 -22.00 -2.18
N PRO A 123 -4.65 -22.97 -3.12
CA PRO A 123 -5.68 -24.01 -3.30
C PRO A 123 -6.07 -24.73 -1.99
N ASN A 124 -5.08 -25.12 -1.17
CA ASN A 124 -5.30 -25.85 0.08
C ASN A 124 -5.99 -25.01 1.18
N ARG A 125 -6.01 -23.69 1.02
CA ARG A 125 -6.57 -22.73 1.99
C ARG A 125 -7.85 -22.06 1.50
N ARG A 126 -8.39 -22.49 0.35
CA ARG A 126 -9.60 -21.88 -0.23
C ARG A 126 -10.83 -21.97 0.65
N HIS A 127 -10.91 -22.96 1.54
CA HIS A 127 -11.98 -23.06 2.54
C HIS A 127 -12.09 -21.82 3.44
N LEU A 128 -11.01 -21.03 3.58
CA LEU A 128 -11.02 -19.77 4.33
C LEU A 128 -11.72 -18.62 3.59
N LEU A 129 -12.12 -18.78 2.33
CA LEU A 129 -12.83 -17.75 1.57
C LEU A 129 -14.34 -17.79 1.77
N ASP A 130 -14.86 -18.91 2.29
CA ASP A 130 -16.29 -19.14 2.50
C ASP A 130 -16.73 -18.88 3.96
N GLU A 131 -15.82 -18.37 4.81
CA GLU A 131 -16.06 -17.99 6.22
C GLU A 131 -16.54 -16.54 6.39
#